data_AF-A0A968Z0Z9-F1
#
_entry.id   AF-A0A968Z0Z9-F1
#
_cell.length_a   1.000
_cell.length_b   1.000
_cell.length_c   1.000
_cell.angle_alpha   90.00
_cell.angle_beta   90.00
_cell.angle_gamma   90.00
#
_symmetry.space_group_name_H-M   'P 1'
#
loop_
_entity.id
_entity.type
_entity.pdbx_description
1 polymer ?
#
loop_
_entity_poly.entity_id
_entity_poly.type
_entity_poly.pdbx_seq_one_letter_code
_entity_poly.pdbx_strand_id
1 'polypeptide(L)'
;MSVPNFSALDSAPVAQAKRELFMPTMRELVRAYQAFAAHSDSHVRQLNLTPSQFDVIATLGGTQGLSMGEVAEKTLVTKGTLTGIIDRLEKKKLVRQEVPADNRRSLTMLTG
;
A
#
# COMPACT_ATOMS: atom_id res chain seq x y z
N MET A 1 12.97 -59.21 -11.92
CA MET A 1 12.04 -58.34 -12.69
C MET A 1 11.98 -57.02 -11.94
N SER A 2 12.65 -55.97 -12.43
CA SER A 2 12.82 -54.71 -11.70
C SER A 2 11.65 -53.76 -12.02
N VAL A 3 10.95 -53.30 -10.99
CA VAL A 3 9.90 -52.27 -11.12
C VAL A 3 10.55 -50.91 -11.41
N PRO A 4 10.06 -50.12 -12.38
CA PRO A 4 10.57 -48.78 -12.61
C PRO A 4 10.11 -47.80 -11.52
N ASN A 5 11.04 -46.99 -11.04
CA ASN A 5 10.86 -45.97 -10.02
C ASN A 5 10.12 -44.73 -10.60
N PHE A 6 8.98 -44.35 -10.00
CA PHE A 6 8.10 -43.27 -10.48
C PHE A 6 8.38 -41.89 -9.85
N SER A 7 9.47 -41.72 -9.08
CA SER A 7 9.69 -40.51 -8.27
C SER A 7 10.46 -39.35 -8.94
N ALA A 8 10.70 -39.39 -10.26
CA ALA A 8 11.68 -38.48 -10.90
C ALA A 8 11.12 -37.46 -11.93
N LEU A 9 9.80 -37.19 -12.00
CA LEU A 9 9.25 -36.33 -13.08
C LEU A 9 8.36 -35.15 -12.67
N ASP A 10 8.19 -34.81 -11.39
CA ASP A 10 7.10 -33.89 -10.99
C ASP A 10 7.47 -32.48 -10.45
N SER A 11 8.71 -32.00 -10.54
CA SER A 11 9.05 -30.70 -9.88
C SER A 11 9.88 -29.67 -10.63
N ALA A 12 10.38 -29.94 -11.85
CA ALA A 12 11.18 -28.97 -12.60
C ALA A 12 10.38 -28.01 -13.53
N PRO A 13 9.39 -28.47 -14.33
CA PRO A 13 8.80 -27.63 -15.40
C PRO A 13 7.91 -26.49 -14.86
N VAL A 14 7.16 -26.74 -13.79
CA VAL A 14 6.21 -25.77 -13.21
C VAL A 14 6.95 -24.60 -12.54
N ALA A 15 8.10 -24.86 -11.91
CA ALA A 15 8.91 -23.81 -11.28
C ALA A 15 9.59 -22.90 -12.32
N GLN A 16 10.03 -23.47 -13.45
CA GLN A 16 10.61 -22.74 -14.58
C GLN A 16 9.56 -21.87 -15.29
N ALA A 17 8.39 -22.43 -15.61
CA ALA A 17 7.27 -21.70 -16.22
C ALA A 17 6.73 -20.57 -15.32
N LYS A 18 6.70 -20.78 -13.99
CA LYS A 18 6.35 -19.72 -13.02
C LYS A 18 7.35 -18.55 -13.02
N ARG A 19 8.65 -18.83 -13.20
CA ARG A 19 9.69 -17.79 -13.35
C ARG A 19 9.54 -17.02 -14.67
N GLU A 20 9.21 -17.72 -15.75
CA GLU A 20 8.98 -17.12 -17.07
C GLU A 20 7.76 -16.18 -17.08
N LEU A 21 6.72 -16.50 -16.31
CA LEU A 21 5.50 -15.69 -16.20
C LEU A 21 5.59 -14.55 -15.17
N PHE A 22 6.55 -14.58 -14.26
CA PHE A 22 6.70 -13.58 -13.21
C PHE A 22 6.90 -12.16 -13.78
N MET A 23 7.88 -11.97 -14.67
CA MET A 23 8.19 -10.64 -15.22
C MET A 23 7.06 -10.07 -16.09
N PRO A 24 6.40 -10.85 -16.98
CA PRO A 24 5.20 -10.40 -17.67
C PRO A 24 4.06 -10.01 -16.72
N THR A 25 3.78 -10.82 -15.69
CA THR A 25 2.71 -10.53 -14.73
C THR A 25 2.99 -9.27 -13.93
N MET A 26 4.22 -9.10 -13.44
CA MET A 26 4.65 -7.89 -12.75
C MET A 26 4.55 -6.65 -13.66
N ARG A 27 4.87 -6.79 -14.95
CA ARG A 27 4.72 -5.69 -15.92
C ARG A 27 3.26 -5.29 -16.10
N GLU A 28 2.36 -6.25 -16.24
CA GLU A 28 0.93 -5.95 -16.37
C GLU A 28 0.36 -5.33 -15.09
N LEU A 29 0.81 -5.77 -13.92
CA LEU A 29 0.44 -5.15 -12.64
C LEU A 29 0.91 -3.69 -12.57
N VAL A 30 2.16 -3.41 -12.96
CA VAL A 30 2.71 -2.05 -13.00
C VAL A 30 1.94 -1.19 -14.01
N ARG A 31 1.60 -1.73 -15.19
CA ARG A 31 0.81 -1.00 -16.21
C ARG A 31 -0.59 -0.67 -15.71
N ALA A 32 -1.27 -1.62 -15.09
CA ALA A 32 -2.59 -1.41 -14.50
C ALA A 32 -2.54 -0.31 -13.42
N TYR A 33 -1.55 -0.36 -12.53
CA TYR A 33 -1.34 0.66 -11.52
C TYR A 33 -1.06 2.04 -12.13
N GLN A 34 -0.17 2.13 -13.13
CA GLN A 34 0.16 3.39 -13.79
C GLN A 34 -1.05 4.00 -14.52
N ALA A 35 -1.84 3.18 -15.22
CA ALA A 35 -3.05 3.63 -15.89
C ALA A 35 -4.09 4.15 -14.88
N PHE A 36 -4.29 3.42 -13.78
CA PHE A 36 -5.16 3.85 -12.68
C PHE A 36 -4.67 5.14 -12.04
N ALA A 37 -3.38 5.24 -11.73
CA ALA A 37 -2.78 6.43 -11.13
C ALA A 37 -2.93 7.65 -12.05
N ALA A 38 -2.67 7.51 -13.36
CA ALA A 38 -2.84 8.60 -14.32
C ALA A 38 -4.30 9.07 -14.42
N HIS A 39 -5.25 8.14 -14.41
CA HIS A 39 -6.67 8.48 -14.45
C HIS A 39 -7.14 9.18 -13.16
N SER A 40 -6.77 8.64 -12.01
CA SER A 40 -7.18 9.14 -10.69
C SER A 40 -6.47 10.43 -10.28
N ASP A 41 -5.25 10.71 -10.78
CA ASP A 41 -4.50 11.94 -10.46
C ASP A 41 -5.29 13.21 -10.79
N SER A 42 -6.07 13.19 -11.88
CA SER A 42 -6.94 14.31 -12.25
C SER A 42 -7.97 14.65 -11.16
N HIS A 43 -8.65 13.64 -10.62
CA HIS A 43 -9.63 13.79 -9.54
C HIS A 43 -8.96 14.15 -8.21
N VAL A 44 -7.83 13.52 -7.88
CA VAL A 44 -7.09 13.79 -6.65
C VAL A 44 -6.60 15.24 -6.61
N ARG A 45 -6.12 15.77 -7.74
CA ARG A 45 -5.70 17.18 -7.84
C ARG A 45 -6.86 18.16 -7.71
N GLN A 46 -8.05 17.84 -8.19
CA GLN A 46 -9.25 18.66 -7.98
C GLN A 46 -9.60 18.80 -6.49
N LEU A 47 -9.27 17.79 -5.67
CA LEU A 47 -9.40 17.84 -4.21
C LEU A 47 -8.26 18.61 -3.53
N ASN A 48 -7.36 19.24 -4.30
CA ASN A 48 -6.12 19.86 -3.84
C ASN A 48 -5.21 18.89 -3.07
N LEU A 49 -5.20 17.61 -3.43
CA LEU A 49 -4.37 16.58 -2.80
C LEU A 49 -3.28 16.10 -3.78
N THR A 50 -2.22 15.54 -3.23
CA THR A 50 -1.30 14.68 -3.99
C THR A 50 -1.74 13.22 -3.90
N PRO A 51 -1.32 12.33 -4.82
CA PRO A 51 -1.62 10.90 -4.73
C PRO A 51 -1.23 10.29 -3.38
N SER A 52 -0.08 10.64 -2.81
CA SER A 52 0.34 10.14 -1.49
C SER A 52 -0.48 10.70 -0.34
N GLN A 53 -0.99 11.93 -0.45
CA GLN A 53 -1.92 12.49 0.54
C GLN A 53 -3.28 11.78 0.49
N PHE A 54 -3.78 11.51 -0.71
CA PHE A 54 -5.00 10.75 -0.92
C PHE A 54 -4.87 9.31 -0.39
N ASP A 55 -3.75 8.64 -0.67
CA ASP A 55 -3.50 7.28 -0.20
C ASP A 55 -3.54 7.16 1.33
N VAL A 56 -2.96 8.14 2.03
CA VAL A 56 -3.08 8.24 3.50
C VAL A 56 -4.53 8.43 3.95
N ILE A 57 -5.28 9.35 3.32
CA ILE A 57 -6.70 9.57 3.66
C ILE A 57 -7.52 8.30 3.43
N ALA A 58 -7.34 7.65 2.28
CA ALA A 58 -8.02 6.40 1.93
C ALA A 58 -7.67 5.27 2.91
N THR A 59 -6.41 5.19 3.34
CA THR A 59 -5.94 4.21 4.34
C THR A 59 -6.55 4.46 5.73
N LEU A 60 -6.74 5.72 6.12
CA LEU A 60 -7.39 6.09 7.38
C LEU A 60 -8.92 5.94 7.32
N GLY A 61 -9.49 5.96 6.11
CA GLY A 61 -10.92 5.81 5.86
C GLY A 61 -11.47 4.52 6.47
N GLY A 62 -12.56 4.65 7.24
CA GLY A 62 -13.21 3.51 7.90
C GLY A 62 -12.46 2.95 9.12
N THR A 63 -11.37 3.60 9.56
CA THR A 63 -10.63 3.23 10.78
C THR A 63 -10.96 4.16 11.95
N GLN A 64 -10.71 3.71 13.17
CA GLN A 64 -10.73 4.57 14.38
C GLN A 64 -9.40 5.32 14.57
N GLY A 65 -8.59 5.46 13.52
CA GLY A 65 -7.23 5.95 13.58
C GLY A 65 -6.18 4.84 13.63
N LEU A 66 -5.00 5.16 13.14
CA LEU A 66 -3.86 4.26 13.00
C LEU A 66 -2.60 4.93 13.54
N SER A 67 -1.70 4.16 14.14
CA SER A 67 -0.38 4.65 14.51
C SER A 67 0.45 4.98 13.26
N MET A 68 1.45 5.85 13.41
CA MET A 68 2.39 6.19 12.32
C MET A 68 3.07 4.95 11.71
N GLY A 69 3.29 3.90 12.50
CA GLY A 69 3.85 2.64 12.01
C GLY A 69 2.89 1.91 11.07
N GLU A 70 1.62 1.80 11.46
CA GLU A 70 0.59 1.11 10.69
C GLU A 70 0.24 1.86 9.40
N VAL A 71 0.21 3.20 9.47
CA VAL A 71 0.00 4.01 8.25
C VAL A 71 1.15 3.79 7.28
N ALA A 72 2.41 3.84 7.74
CA ALA A 72 3.59 3.62 6.88
C ALA A 72 3.60 2.23 6.25
N GLU A 73 3.23 1.20 7.02
CA GLU A 73 3.13 -0.17 6.55
C GLU A 73 2.05 -0.34 5.47
N LYS A 74 0.87 0.23 5.69
CA LYS A 74 -0.28 0.09 4.77
C LYS A 74 -0.15 0.90 3.48
N THR A 75 0.49 2.06 3.56
CA THR A 75 0.72 2.96 2.41
C THR A 75 2.03 2.69 1.68
N LEU A 76 2.85 1.76 2.17
CA LEU A 76 4.16 1.39 1.62
C LEU A 76 5.14 2.58 1.46
N VAL A 77 4.91 3.69 2.19
CA VAL A 77 5.83 4.84 2.23
C VAL A 77 6.72 4.81 3.46
N THR A 78 7.92 5.38 3.33
CA THR A 78 8.87 5.47 4.44
C THR A 78 8.33 6.40 5.54
N LYS A 79 8.70 6.12 6.80
CA LYS A 79 8.30 6.94 7.96
C LYS A 79 8.67 8.42 7.81
N GLY A 80 9.83 8.73 7.22
CA GLY A 80 10.28 10.11 7.00
C GLY A 80 9.40 10.88 6.00
N THR A 81 8.99 10.21 4.92
CA THR A 81 8.03 10.78 3.96
C THR A 81 6.65 10.96 4.59
N LEU A 82 6.23 9.98 5.40
CA LEU A 82 4.91 9.97 6.01
C LEU A 82 4.69 11.15 6.96
N THR A 83 5.65 11.50 7.83
CA THR A 83 5.52 12.66 8.74
C THR A 83 5.18 13.93 7.96
N GLY A 84 5.92 14.22 6.88
CA GLY A 84 5.64 15.41 6.06
C GLY A 84 4.30 15.33 5.32
N ILE A 85 3.75 14.14 5.05
CA ILE A 85 2.40 13.99 4.49
C ILE A 85 1.37 14.32 5.57
N ILE A 86 1.50 13.74 6.77
CA ILE A 86 0.59 14.00 7.90
C ILE A 86 0.56 15.48 8.26
N ASP A 87 1.71 16.15 8.39
CA ASP A 87 1.79 17.57 8.72
C ASP A 87 1.03 18.44 7.71
N ARG A 88 1.09 18.09 6.41
CA ARG A 88 0.37 18.82 5.35
C ARG A 88 -1.14 18.54 5.40
N LEU A 89 -1.54 17.32 5.73
CA LEU A 89 -2.95 16.94 5.89
C LEU A 89 -3.58 17.57 7.13
N GLU A 90 -2.84 17.67 8.22
CA GLU A 90 -3.24 18.36 9.44
C GLU A 90 -3.40 19.86 9.21
N LYS A 91 -2.47 20.50 8.48
CA LYS A 91 -2.62 21.90 8.04
C LYS A 91 -3.86 22.12 7.18
N LYS A 92 -4.27 21.11 6.40
CA LYS A 92 -5.52 21.11 5.62
C LYS A 92 -6.76 20.75 6.46
N LYS A 93 -6.58 20.43 7.75
CA LYS A 93 -7.62 19.97 8.68
C LYS A 93 -8.31 18.68 8.25
N LEU A 94 -7.65 17.86 7.43
CA LEU A 94 -8.20 16.58 6.95
C LEU A 94 -7.86 15.41 7.88
N VAL A 95 -6.81 15.57 8.66
CA VAL A 95 -6.31 14.58 9.61
C VAL A 95 -6.01 15.28 10.94
N ARG A 96 -6.15 14.54 12.03
CA ARG A 96 -5.69 14.95 13.36
C ARG A 96 -4.94 13.82 14.05
N GLN A 97 -4.09 14.20 14.99
CA GLN A 97 -3.39 13.26 15.87
C GLN A 97 -3.95 13.34 17.29
N GLU A 98 -4.26 12.17 17.85
CA GLU A 98 -4.73 12.05 19.23
C GLU A 98 -3.83 11.09 20.00
N VAL A 99 -3.56 11.40 21.28
CA VAL A 99 -2.85 10.50 22.19
C VAL A 99 -3.87 9.92 23.17
N PRO A 100 -4.26 8.64 23.03
CA PRO A 100 -5.19 8.01 23.95
C PRO A 100 -4.64 7.98 25.38
N ALA A 101 -5.50 8.16 26.37
CA ALA A 101 -5.09 8.14 27.78
C ALA A 101 -4.44 6.81 28.21
N ASP A 102 -4.86 5.70 27.60
CA ASP A 102 -4.38 4.34 27.90
C ASP A 102 -3.14 3.95 27.08
N ASN A 103 -2.79 4.73 26.05
CA ASN A 103 -1.68 4.39 25.16
C ASN A 103 -0.92 5.66 24.76
N ARG A 104 0.36 5.74 25.15
CA ARG A 104 1.23 6.89 24.80
C ARG A 104 1.55 7.02 23.30
N ARG A 105 1.06 6.11 22.45
CA ARG A 105 1.24 6.18 21.00
C ARG A 105 0.19 7.09 20.37
N SER A 106 0.66 8.11 19.66
CA SER A 106 -0.19 8.98 18.85
C SER A 106 -0.88 8.18 17.73
N LEU A 107 -2.20 8.34 17.63
CA LEU A 107 -3.04 7.79 16.57
C LEU A 107 -3.42 8.91 15.61
N THR A 108 -3.18 8.66 14.34
CA THR A 108 -3.56 9.53 13.23
C THR A 108 -4.93 9.11 12.73
N MET A 109 -5.88 10.03 12.61
CA MET A 109 -7.25 9.75 12.17
C MET A 109 -7.83 10.88 11.32
N LEU A 110 -8.89 10.59 10.56
CA LEU A 110 -9.60 11.61 9.78
C LEU A 110 -10.32 12.60 10.71
N THR A 111 -10.32 13.87 10.31
CA THR A 111 -11.16 14.88 10.97
C THR A 111 -12.63 14.61 10.62
N GLY A 112 -13.51 14.63 11.63
CA GLY A 112 -14.96 14.54 11.46
C GLY A 112 -15.60 15.91 11.36
#